data_AF-A0A7S2BQZ3-F1
#
_entry.id   AF-A0A7S2BQZ3-F1
#
_cell.length_a   1.000
_cell.length_b   1.000
_cell.length_c   1.000
_cell.angle_alpha   90.00
_cell.angle_beta   90.00
_cell.angle_gamma   90.00
#
_symmetry.space_group_name_H-M   'P 1'
#
loop_
_entity.id
_entity.type
_entity.pdbx_description
1 polymer ?
#
loop_
_entity_poly.entity_id
_entity_poly.type
_entity_poly.pdbx_seq_one_letter_code
_entity_poly.pdbx_strand_id
1 'polypeptide(L)'
;LKKTIEQLFAFAFVWSIGGSIDHGSWEKFDIFVKEAFEEGGLTVAFPPMDTVFDYFIDITEKEFVPWAKIIPKFDYDPAMPFFSLVVPTADTVRYSFLMERMIEMDHGVFITGLTGTGKTAMVSKLLGDLEPPKEEGGMGLLPLFLGYSAQTSSLVTQATIEGKLEKKRKTLLGAPAGRKVLIFVDDVNMPLTETYGAQPPVELLRQFLDFKGFYDRDKLFWKDIVDTIMFTGAAPPGGGRSEVTP
;
A
#
# COMPACT_ATOMS: atom_id res chain seq x y z
N LEU A 1 -12.81 27.55 -3.19
CA LEU A 1 -13.19 26.41 -2.33
C LEU A 1 -13.97 25.36 -3.12
N LYS A 2 -15.12 25.70 -3.72
CA LYS A 2 -15.91 24.77 -4.57
C LYS A 2 -15.06 24.02 -5.62
N LYS A 3 -14.38 24.75 -6.52
CA LYS A 3 -13.48 24.16 -7.55
C LYS A 3 -12.48 23.16 -6.97
N THR A 4 -11.82 23.52 -5.86
CA THR A 4 -10.81 22.66 -5.22
C THR A 4 -11.43 21.38 -4.65
N ILE A 5 -12.61 21.46 -4.04
CA ILE A 5 -13.33 20.28 -3.54
C ILE A 5 -13.73 19.37 -4.70
N GLU A 6 -14.21 19.94 -5.81
CA GLU A 6 -14.60 19.19 -7.00
C GLU A 6 -13.40 18.45 -7.61
N GLN A 7 -12.23 19.09 -7.69
CA GLN A 7 -11.00 18.45 -8.15
C GLN A 7 -10.51 17.37 -7.19
N LEU A 8 -10.55 17.60 -5.87
CA LEU A 8 -10.19 16.60 -4.86
C LEU A 8 -11.11 15.39 -4.93
N PHE A 9 -12.42 15.63 -5.08
CA PHE A 9 -13.41 14.58 -5.27
C PHE A 9 -13.11 13.77 -6.52
N ALA A 10 -12.85 14.42 -7.65
CA ALA A 10 -12.52 13.74 -8.90
C ALA A 10 -11.25 12.89 -8.78
N PHE A 11 -10.19 13.42 -8.15
CA PHE A 11 -8.96 12.67 -7.88
C PHE A 11 -9.24 11.44 -7.01
N ALA A 12 -9.99 11.61 -5.92
CA ALA A 12 -10.36 10.51 -5.04
C ALA A 12 -11.23 9.45 -5.75
N PHE A 13 -12.17 9.87 -6.59
CA PHE A 13 -13.03 8.98 -7.37
C PHE A 13 -12.22 8.15 -8.37
N VAL A 14 -11.33 8.79 -9.13
CA VAL A 14 -10.44 8.11 -10.10
C VAL A 14 -9.62 7.03 -9.39
N TRP A 15 -9.03 7.34 -8.23
CA TRP A 15 -8.17 6.39 -7.54
C TRP A 15 -8.91 5.33 -6.71
N SER A 16 -10.13 5.61 -6.24
CA SER A 16 -10.93 4.63 -5.51
C SER A 16 -11.61 3.60 -6.40
N ILE A 17 -12.02 3.99 -7.61
CA ILE A 17 -12.72 3.10 -8.55
C ILE A 17 -11.77 2.62 -9.66
N GLY A 18 -11.02 3.55 -10.24
CA GLY A 18 -10.10 3.27 -11.35
C GLY A 18 -8.76 2.68 -10.93
N GLY A 19 -8.35 2.84 -9.68
CA GLY A 19 -7.02 2.43 -9.20
C GLY A 19 -6.75 0.93 -9.28
N SER A 20 -7.79 0.09 -9.29
CA SER A 20 -7.67 -1.37 -9.40
C SER A 20 -7.90 -1.91 -10.82
N ILE A 21 -8.15 -1.03 -11.80
CA ILE A 21 -8.39 -1.41 -13.19
C ILE A 21 -7.05 -1.70 -13.88
N ASP A 22 -7.06 -2.66 -14.79
CA ASP A 22 -5.88 -2.99 -15.60
C ASP A 22 -5.45 -1.81 -16.49
N HIS A 23 -4.13 -1.68 -16.70
CA HIS A 23 -3.57 -0.60 -17.51
C HIS A 23 -4.14 -0.52 -18.94
N GLY A 24 -4.55 -1.65 -19.53
CA GLY A 24 -5.13 -1.68 -20.88
C GLY A 24 -6.53 -1.06 -20.96
N SER A 25 -7.20 -0.89 -19.82
CA SER A 25 -8.54 -0.30 -19.73
C SER A 25 -8.52 1.17 -19.28
N TRP A 26 -7.35 1.76 -19.03
CA TRP A 26 -7.23 3.14 -18.55
C TRP A 26 -7.82 4.17 -19.51
N GLU A 27 -7.61 4.02 -20.83
CA GLU A 27 -8.19 4.92 -21.84
C GLU A 27 -9.73 4.87 -21.84
N LYS A 28 -10.31 3.68 -21.66
CA LYS A 28 -11.77 3.51 -21.59
C LYS A 28 -12.32 4.13 -20.32
N PHE A 29 -11.63 3.94 -19.19
CA PHE A 29 -12.00 4.55 -17.93
C PHE A 29 -11.88 6.07 -17.97
N ASP A 30 -10.85 6.60 -18.62
CA ASP A 30 -10.64 8.04 -18.82
C ASP A 30 -11.82 8.69 -19.55
N ILE A 31 -12.26 8.11 -20.67
CA ILE A 31 -13.43 8.58 -21.41
C ILE A 31 -14.67 8.53 -20.51
N PHE A 32 -14.94 7.36 -19.92
CA PHE A 32 -16.10 7.15 -19.06
C PHE A 32 -16.16 8.15 -17.90
N VAL A 33 -15.05 8.38 -17.19
CA VAL A 33 -15.07 9.23 -16.00
C VAL A 33 -15.25 10.71 -16.36
N LYS A 34 -14.66 11.15 -17.48
CA LYS A 34 -14.83 12.52 -17.99
C LYS A 34 -16.29 12.78 -18.39
N GLU A 35 -16.91 11.84 -19.11
CA GLU A 35 -18.34 11.90 -19.47
C GLU A 35 -19.24 11.88 -18.22
N ALA A 36 -18.99 10.95 -17.29
CA ALA A 36 -19.78 10.83 -16.06
C ALA A 36 -19.71 12.09 -15.18
N PHE A 37 -18.56 12.74 -15.12
CA PHE A 37 -18.42 14.01 -14.40
C PHE A 37 -19.15 15.16 -15.11
N GLU A 38 -19.09 15.23 -16.44
CA GLU A 38 -19.84 16.23 -17.20
C GLU A 38 -21.36 16.06 -17.02
N GLU A 39 -21.87 14.85 -17.18
CA GLU A 39 -23.29 14.51 -16.96
C GLU A 39 -23.73 14.78 -15.52
N GLY A 40 -22.85 14.52 -14.55
CA GLY A 40 -23.07 14.80 -13.13
C GLY A 40 -22.96 16.28 -12.74
N GLY A 41 -22.63 17.17 -13.68
CA GLY A 41 -22.45 18.61 -13.43
C GLY A 41 -21.16 18.98 -12.69
N LEU A 42 -20.17 18.08 -12.67
CA LEU A 42 -18.86 18.28 -12.05
C LEU A 42 -17.88 18.87 -13.07
N THR A 43 -17.56 20.16 -12.94
CA THR A 43 -16.67 20.86 -13.88
C THR A 43 -15.20 20.69 -13.49
N VAL A 44 -14.59 19.58 -13.90
CA VAL A 44 -13.17 19.30 -13.64
C VAL A 44 -12.35 19.47 -14.92
N ALA A 45 -11.40 20.39 -14.88
CA ALA A 45 -10.45 20.59 -15.96
C ALA A 45 -9.30 19.59 -15.85
N PHE A 46 -9.48 18.39 -16.43
CA PHE A 46 -8.36 17.50 -16.71
C PHE A 46 -7.55 18.03 -17.89
N PRO A 47 -6.21 17.98 -17.86
CA PRO A 47 -5.42 18.37 -19.02
C PRO A 47 -5.68 17.40 -20.20
N PRO A 48 -5.62 17.89 -21.45
CA PRO A 48 -6.23 17.20 -22.59
C PRO A 48 -5.38 16.11 -23.24
N MET A 49 -4.08 16.01 -22.93
CA MET A 49 -3.16 15.14 -23.68
C MET A 49 -3.06 13.71 -23.13
N ASP A 50 -3.24 13.53 -21.83
CA ASP A 50 -3.06 12.23 -21.17
C ASP A 50 -4.34 11.78 -20.44
N THR A 51 -4.27 10.62 -19.78
CA THR A 51 -5.40 10.07 -19.03
C THR A 51 -5.53 10.74 -17.66
N VAL A 52 -6.69 10.61 -17.02
CA VAL A 52 -6.91 11.05 -15.63
C VAL A 52 -5.89 10.50 -14.63
N PHE A 53 -5.23 9.37 -14.93
CA PHE A 53 -4.22 8.76 -14.07
C PHE A 53 -2.86 9.45 -14.16
N ASP A 54 -2.61 10.24 -15.21
CA ASP A 54 -1.33 10.91 -15.49
C ASP A 54 -1.13 12.21 -14.71
N TYR A 55 -2.12 12.59 -13.91
CA TYR A 55 -2.14 13.83 -13.14
C TYR A 55 -2.37 13.58 -11.65
N PHE A 56 -1.80 14.47 -10.84
CA PHE A 56 -2.10 14.61 -9.42
C PHE A 56 -2.64 16.01 -9.15
N ILE A 57 -3.31 16.19 -8.01
CA ILE A 57 -3.79 17.50 -7.60
C ILE A 57 -2.73 18.22 -6.75
N ASP A 58 -2.24 19.35 -7.25
CA ASP A 58 -1.48 20.29 -6.43
C ASP A 58 -2.47 21.11 -5.60
N ILE A 59 -2.47 20.93 -4.28
CA ILE A 59 -3.40 21.63 -3.38
C ILE A 59 -3.08 23.13 -3.27
N THR A 60 -1.81 23.51 -3.47
CA THR A 60 -1.34 24.89 -3.42
C THR A 60 -1.83 25.66 -4.63
N GLU A 61 -1.55 25.11 -5.82
CA GLU A 61 -1.94 25.70 -7.11
C GLU A 61 -3.42 25.43 -7.47
N LYS A 62 -4.04 24.43 -6.83
CA LYS A 62 -5.43 23.98 -7.07
C LYS A 62 -5.66 23.55 -8.51
N GLU A 63 -4.69 22.84 -9.07
CA GLU A 63 -4.68 22.38 -10.45
C GLU A 63 -4.15 20.96 -10.57
N PHE A 64 -4.57 20.28 -11.64
CA PHE A 64 -4.04 18.98 -12.01
C PHE A 64 -2.69 19.17 -12.69
N VAL A 65 -1.67 18.55 -12.14
CA VAL A 65 -0.28 18.64 -12.59
C VAL A 65 0.19 17.25 -13.02
N PRO A 66 0.93 17.12 -14.13
CA PRO A 66 1.45 15.81 -14.54
C PRO A 66 2.39 15.22 -13.49
N TRP A 67 2.29 13.92 -13.21
CA TRP A 67 3.26 13.21 -12.36
C TRP A 67 4.69 13.39 -12.88
N ALA A 68 4.86 13.52 -14.20
CA ALA A 68 6.13 13.76 -14.87
C ALA A 68 6.90 14.99 -14.34
N LYS A 69 6.20 16.00 -13.80
CA LYS A 69 6.85 17.20 -13.26
C LYS A 69 7.56 16.99 -11.93
N ILE A 70 7.16 15.97 -11.17
CA ILE A 70 7.70 15.67 -9.84
C ILE A 70 8.55 14.39 -9.82
N ILE A 71 8.91 13.86 -10.99
CA ILE A 71 9.87 12.76 -11.07
C ILE A 71 11.25 13.27 -10.64
N PRO A 72 11.84 12.73 -9.54
CA PRO A 72 13.16 13.13 -9.12
C PRO A 72 14.20 12.66 -10.14
N LYS A 73 15.29 13.41 -10.25
CA LYS A 73 16.42 13.00 -11.09
C LYS A 73 16.97 11.68 -10.58
N PHE A 74 17.13 10.72 -11.47
CA PHE A 74 17.81 9.48 -11.15
C PHE A 74 19.30 9.75 -10.95
N ASP A 75 19.80 9.47 -9.75
CA ASP A 75 21.22 9.51 -9.43
C ASP A 75 21.71 8.08 -9.21
N TYR A 76 22.68 7.65 -10.03
CA TYR A 76 23.20 6.30 -10.00
C TYR A 76 24.38 6.23 -9.05
N ASP A 77 24.24 5.46 -7.96
CA ASP A 77 25.35 5.12 -7.07
C ASP A 77 25.92 3.73 -7.45
N PRO A 78 27.16 3.65 -8.00
CA PRO A 78 27.80 2.38 -8.31
C PRO A 78 28.05 1.47 -7.09
N ALA A 79 28.04 2.03 -5.88
CA ALA A 79 28.21 1.26 -4.64
C ALA A 79 26.91 0.58 -4.19
N MET A 80 25.75 1.00 -4.72
CA MET A 80 24.45 0.43 -4.37
C MET A 80 24.28 -0.96 -5.00
N PRO A 81 23.79 -1.96 -4.25
CA PRO A 81 23.43 -3.25 -4.84
C PRO A 81 22.40 -3.08 -5.96
N PHE A 82 22.61 -3.75 -7.08
CA PHE A 82 21.72 -3.66 -8.25
C PHE A 82 20.25 -3.94 -7.91
N PHE A 83 19.99 -4.90 -7.03
CA PHE A 83 18.63 -5.28 -6.60
C PHE A 83 17.93 -4.22 -5.73
N SER A 84 18.66 -3.24 -5.20
CA SER A 84 18.13 -2.12 -4.42
C SER A 84 17.88 -0.87 -5.27
N LEU A 85 18.25 -0.92 -6.55
CA LEU A 85 18.16 0.22 -7.44
C LEU A 85 16.73 0.41 -7.95
N VAL A 86 16.10 1.53 -7.58
CA VAL A 86 14.75 1.89 -8.03
C VAL A 86 14.83 3.16 -8.86
N VAL A 87 14.67 3.01 -10.18
CA VAL A 87 14.62 4.13 -11.13
C VAL A 87 13.31 4.91 -10.91
N PRO A 88 13.36 6.21 -10.61
CA PRO A 88 12.16 7.02 -10.52
C PRO A 88 11.47 7.14 -11.88
N THR A 89 10.22 6.73 -11.93
CA THR A 89 9.29 6.87 -13.05
C THR A 89 7.99 7.52 -12.57
N ALA A 90 7.13 7.92 -13.51
CA ALA A 90 5.80 8.44 -13.21
C ALA A 90 5.00 7.47 -12.30
N ASP A 91 5.07 6.16 -12.58
CA ASP A 91 4.41 5.13 -11.78
C ASP A 91 4.96 5.05 -10.36
N THR A 92 6.28 5.04 -10.20
CA THR A 92 6.87 4.98 -8.85
C THR A 92 6.46 6.18 -8.01
N VAL A 93 6.37 7.38 -8.60
CA VAL A 93 5.98 8.59 -7.87
C VAL A 93 4.49 8.57 -7.55
N ARG A 94 3.65 8.25 -8.54
CA ARG A 94 2.19 8.12 -8.41
C ARG A 94 1.79 7.15 -7.30
N TYR A 95 2.30 5.92 -7.33
CA TYR A 95 1.94 4.91 -6.34
C TYR A 95 2.55 5.21 -4.97
N SER A 96 3.77 5.78 -4.92
CA SER A 96 4.36 6.22 -3.64
C SER A 96 3.53 7.31 -2.99
N PHE A 97 3.08 8.30 -3.76
CA PHE A 97 2.20 9.37 -3.28
C PHE A 97 0.90 8.82 -2.69
N LEU A 98 0.24 7.90 -3.39
CA LEU A 98 -1.00 7.28 -2.92
C LEU A 98 -0.77 6.47 -1.64
N MET A 99 0.29 5.67 -1.60
CA MET A 99 0.65 4.89 -0.43
C MET A 99 0.97 5.78 0.78
N GLU A 100 1.74 6.86 0.59
CA GLU A 100 2.06 7.83 1.64
C GLU A 100 0.79 8.44 2.24
N ARG A 101 -0.18 8.85 1.40
CA ARG A 101 -1.49 9.35 1.87
C ARG A 101 -2.28 8.30 2.66
N MET A 102 -2.21 7.03 2.28
CA MET A 102 -2.85 5.95 3.05
C MET A 102 -2.16 5.75 4.40
N ILE A 103 -0.83 5.87 4.47
CA ILE A 103 -0.06 5.80 5.71
C ILE A 103 -0.44 6.96 6.64
N GLU A 104 -0.55 8.19 6.13
CA GLU A 104 -0.98 9.37 6.90
C GLU A 104 -2.35 9.14 7.57
N MET A 105 -3.23 8.38 6.90
CA MET A 105 -4.58 8.05 7.37
C MET A 105 -4.66 6.75 8.19
N ASP A 106 -3.55 6.07 8.47
CA ASP A 106 -3.54 4.74 9.12
C ASP A 106 -4.34 3.66 8.37
N HIS A 107 -4.38 3.76 7.04
CA HIS A 107 -5.07 2.81 6.16
C HIS A 107 -4.10 1.84 5.48
N GLY A 108 -4.49 0.57 5.43
CA GLY A 108 -3.75 -0.46 4.71
C GLY A 108 -3.94 -0.39 3.20
N VAL A 109 -2.98 -0.93 2.46
CA VAL A 109 -3.00 -0.96 0.98
C VAL A 109 -2.78 -2.39 0.50
N PHE A 110 -3.54 -2.80 -0.51
CA PHE A 110 -3.31 -4.03 -1.28
C PHE A 110 -2.74 -3.66 -2.65
N ILE A 111 -1.54 -4.14 -2.95
CA ILE A 111 -0.80 -3.83 -4.17
C ILE A 111 -0.75 -5.08 -5.04
N THR A 112 -1.32 -5.02 -6.23
CA THR A 112 -1.31 -6.13 -7.19
C THR A 112 -0.60 -5.78 -8.48
N GLY A 113 -0.01 -6.79 -9.12
CA GLY A 113 0.70 -6.64 -10.39
C GLY A 113 1.55 -7.87 -10.67
N LEU A 114 2.04 -8.02 -11.90
CA LEU A 114 2.86 -9.18 -12.28
C LEU A 114 4.11 -9.34 -11.38
N THR A 115 4.62 -10.55 -11.26
CA THR A 115 5.89 -10.79 -10.55
C THR A 115 7.02 -10.06 -11.25
N GLY A 116 7.94 -9.47 -10.49
CA GLY A 116 9.09 -8.74 -11.04
C GLY A 116 8.82 -7.31 -11.51
N THR A 117 7.61 -6.75 -11.29
CA THR A 117 7.28 -5.35 -11.63
C THR A 117 7.77 -4.32 -10.61
N GLY A 118 8.62 -4.72 -9.65
CA GLY A 118 9.19 -3.79 -8.67
C GLY A 118 8.30 -3.39 -7.50
N LYS A 119 7.17 -4.08 -7.25
CA LYS A 119 6.27 -3.81 -6.10
C LYS A 119 7.03 -3.73 -4.77
N THR A 120 7.76 -4.79 -4.44
CA THR A 120 8.55 -4.90 -3.21
C THR A 120 9.59 -3.79 -3.12
N ALA A 121 10.31 -3.53 -4.22
CA ALA A 121 11.35 -2.50 -4.27
C ALA A 121 10.77 -1.09 -4.06
N MET A 122 9.61 -0.80 -4.65
CA MET A 122 8.89 0.47 -4.47
C MET A 122 8.45 0.68 -3.02
N VAL A 123 7.84 -0.34 -2.40
CA VAL A 123 7.46 -0.27 -0.99
C VAL A 123 8.69 -0.13 -0.11
N SER A 124 9.76 -0.91 -0.35
CA SER A 124 11.00 -0.80 0.43
C SER A 124 11.63 0.57 0.36
N LYS A 125 11.67 1.18 -0.82
CA LYS A 125 12.16 2.55 -0.99
C LYS A 125 11.31 3.55 -0.21
N LEU A 126 9.99 3.53 -0.41
CA LEU A 126 9.07 4.44 0.29
C LEU A 126 9.21 4.33 1.82
N LEU A 127 9.25 3.10 2.35
CA LEU A 127 9.38 2.91 3.79
C LEU A 127 10.73 3.35 4.33
N GLY A 128 11.81 3.23 3.55
CA GLY A 128 13.12 3.78 3.90
C GLY A 128 13.10 5.31 3.94
N ASP A 129 12.46 5.94 2.96
CA ASP A 129 12.30 7.41 2.90
C ASP A 129 11.46 7.93 4.08
N LEU A 130 10.48 7.15 4.57
CA LEU A 130 9.59 7.50 5.68
C LEU A 130 10.03 6.96 7.05
N GLU A 131 11.14 6.20 7.11
CA GLU A 131 11.68 5.64 8.36
C GLU A 131 12.12 6.71 9.37
N PRO A 132 12.82 7.80 8.96
CA PRO A 132 13.30 8.80 9.91
C PRO A 132 12.17 9.39 10.77
N PRO A 133 12.46 9.85 12.00
CA PRO A 133 11.51 10.57 12.83
C PRO A 133 10.91 11.81 12.14
N LYS A 134 9.78 12.29 12.64
CA LYS A 134 9.11 13.48 12.08
C LYS A 134 9.99 14.72 12.11
N GLU A 135 10.85 14.82 13.12
CA GLU A 135 11.80 15.91 13.30
C GLU A 135 12.88 15.94 12.20
N GLU A 136 13.12 14.81 11.55
CA GLU A 136 14.10 14.63 10.46
C GLU A 136 13.44 14.59 9.08
N GLY A 137 12.12 14.84 9.01
CA GLY A 137 11.36 14.88 7.76
C GLY A 137 10.74 13.55 7.32
N GLY A 138 10.85 12.48 8.12
CA GLY A 138 10.15 11.22 7.86
C GLY A 138 8.83 11.10 8.64
N MET A 139 8.34 9.87 8.81
CA MET A 139 7.10 9.58 9.55
C MET A 139 7.31 8.70 10.79
N GLY A 140 8.56 8.36 11.11
CA GLY A 140 8.91 7.47 12.21
C GLY A 140 8.45 6.03 11.97
N LEU A 141 8.38 5.60 10.71
CA LEU A 141 7.97 4.24 10.38
C LEU A 141 9.09 3.25 10.70
N LEU A 142 8.71 2.02 10.99
CA LEU A 142 9.59 0.88 11.18
C LEU A 142 9.08 -0.23 10.27
N PRO A 143 9.76 -0.52 9.15
CA PRO A 143 9.27 -1.52 8.22
C PRO A 143 9.45 -2.94 8.77
N LEU A 144 8.42 -3.77 8.61
CA LEU A 144 8.46 -5.22 8.82
C LEU A 144 8.07 -5.93 7.53
N PHE A 145 9.04 -6.51 6.84
CA PHE A 145 8.82 -7.31 5.64
C PHE A 145 8.55 -8.78 5.98
N LEU A 146 7.43 -9.30 5.47
CA LEU A 146 7.04 -10.71 5.56
C LEU A 146 6.89 -11.28 4.14
N GLY A 147 7.85 -12.09 3.69
CA GLY A 147 7.72 -12.83 2.43
C GLY A 147 6.93 -14.11 2.65
N TYR A 148 5.78 -14.24 2.00
CA TYR A 148 5.00 -15.48 2.06
C TYR A 148 5.50 -16.52 1.05
N SER A 149 5.32 -17.77 1.42
CA SER A 149 5.65 -18.95 0.63
C SER A 149 4.56 -20.00 0.82
N ALA A 150 4.57 -21.05 0.01
CA ALA A 150 3.66 -22.19 0.15
C ALA A 150 3.67 -22.79 1.57
N GLN A 151 4.79 -22.72 2.29
CA GLN A 151 4.95 -23.30 3.63
C GLN A 151 4.75 -22.30 4.77
N THR A 152 4.44 -21.04 4.47
CA THR A 152 4.20 -20.04 5.50
C THR A 152 2.94 -20.42 6.29
N SER A 153 3.05 -20.49 7.61
CA SER A 153 1.94 -20.85 8.51
C SER A 153 1.49 -19.64 9.33
N SER A 154 0.23 -19.66 9.79
CA SER A 154 -0.30 -18.61 10.66
C SER A 154 0.50 -18.49 11.97
N LEU A 155 1.08 -19.58 12.46
CA LEU A 155 1.91 -19.56 13.66
C LEU A 155 3.20 -18.75 13.43
N VAL A 156 3.88 -18.99 12.31
CA VAL A 156 5.10 -18.27 11.94
C VAL A 156 4.79 -16.78 11.72
N THR A 157 3.73 -16.47 10.97
CA THR A 157 3.28 -15.09 10.75
C THR A 157 3.04 -14.35 12.07
N GLN A 158 2.25 -14.94 12.98
CA GLN A 158 1.96 -14.34 14.28
C GLN A 158 3.24 -14.11 15.08
N ALA A 159 4.10 -15.12 15.17
CA ALA A 159 5.35 -15.04 15.93
C ALA A 159 6.30 -13.97 15.36
N THR A 160 6.39 -13.83 14.04
CA THR A 160 7.24 -12.81 13.41
C THR A 160 6.72 -11.40 13.68
N ILE A 161 5.40 -11.17 13.60
CA ILE A 161 4.80 -9.88 13.91
C ILE A 161 5.01 -9.55 15.40
N GLU A 162 4.60 -10.44 16.30
CA GLU A 162 4.74 -10.22 17.75
C GLU A 162 6.19 -10.01 18.17
N GLY A 163 7.14 -10.75 17.59
CA GLY A 163 8.57 -10.65 17.89
C GLY A 163 9.21 -9.32 17.47
N LYS A 164 8.52 -8.50 16.67
CA LYS A 164 8.97 -7.16 16.26
C LYS A 164 8.30 -6.03 17.02
N LEU A 165 7.31 -6.34 17.87
CA LEU A 165 6.57 -5.37 18.66
C LEU A 165 7.11 -5.32 20.09
N GLU A 166 7.03 -4.15 20.72
CA GLU A 166 7.32 -3.98 22.13
C GLU A 166 6.11 -4.37 22.98
N LYS A 167 6.39 -5.03 24.10
CA LYS A 167 5.39 -5.33 25.10
C LYS A 167 5.13 -4.09 25.96
N LYS A 168 4.08 -3.34 25.62
CA LYS A 168 3.64 -2.16 26.38
C LYS A 168 2.96 -2.54 27.69
N ARG A 169 2.15 -3.62 27.69
CA ARG A 169 1.49 -4.21 28.89
C ARG A 169 1.33 -5.72 28.71
N LYS A 170 0.77 -6.43 29.69
CA LYS A 170 0.56 -7.89 29.62
C LYS A 170 -0.20 -8.32 28.35
N THR A 171 -1.22 -7.55 27.96
CA THR A 171 -2.15 -7.82 26.85
C THR A 171 -2.05 -6.78 25.75
N LEU A 172 -0.98 -5.98 25.72
CA LEU A 172 -0.82 -4.89 24.74
C LEU A 172 0.60 -4.93 24.17
N LEU A 173 0.66 -5.12 22.85
CA LEU A 173 1.86 -5.03 22.03
C LEU A 173 1.75 -3.80 21.12
N GLY A 174 2.87 -3.25 20.68
CA GLY A 174 2.85 -2.24 19.63
C GLY A 174 4.24 -1.73 19.27
N ALA A 175 4.29 -0.74 18.39
CA ALA A 175 5.56 -0.13 17.99
C ALA A 175 6.25 0.56 19.19
N PRO A 176 7.58 0.76 19.12
CA PRO A 176 8.31 1.62 20.04
C PRO A 176 7.66 3.00 20.20
N ALA A 177 7.86 3.63 21.35
CA ALA A 177 7.25 4.93 21.64
C ALA A 177 7.60 5.98 20.57
N GLY A 178 6.58 6.66 20.05
CA GLY A 178 6.74 7.68 19.00
C GLY A 178 6.98 7.15 17.59
N ARG A 179 6.98 5.83 17.40
CA ARG A 179 7.14 5.16 16.09
C ARG A 179 5.87 4.42 15.70
N LYS A 180 5.75 4.04 14.43
CA LYS A 180 4.74 3.11 13.93
C LYS A 180 5.41 1.97 13.19
N VAL A 181 4.92 0.74 13.32
CA VAL A 181 5.42 -0.40 12.54
C VAL A 181 4.53 -0.56 11.31
N LEU A 182 5.13 -0.53 10.12
CA LEU A 182 4.42 -0.85 8.88
C LEU A 182 4.78 -2.26 8.44
N ILE A 183 3.79 -3.15 8.49
CA ILE A 183 3.91 -4.56 8.13
C ILE A 183 3.62 -4.70 6.65
N PHE A 184 4.61 -5.07 5.84
CA PHE A 184 4.42 -5.39 4.44
C PHE A 184 4.47 -6.91 4.24
N VAL A 185 3.34 -7.48 3.83
CA VAL A 185 3.24 -8.91 3.48
C VAL A 185 3.35 -9.06 1.97
N ASP A 186 4.45 -9.61 1.49
CA ASP A 186 4.69 -9.87 0.08
C ASP A 186 4.20 -11.28 -0.31
N ASP A 187 3.71 -11.43 -1.53
CA ASP A 187 3.10 -12.66 -2.06
C ASP A 187 2.02 -13.24 -1.12
N VAL A 188 1.11 -12.40 -0.61
CA VAL A 188 0.09 -12.78 0.39
C VAL A 188 -0.79 -13.96 -0.04
N ASN A 189 -0.94 -14.19 -1.34
CA ASN A 189 -1.72 -15.27 -1.93
C ASN A 189 -0.93 -16.55 -2.26
N MET A 190 0.32 -16.67 -1.80
CA MET A 190 1.17 -17.84 -1.98
C MET A 190 0.99 -19.00 -0.97
N PRO A 191 0.52 -18.80 0.28
CA PRO A 191 0.36 -19.91 1.22
C PRO A 191 -0.54 -21.02 0.70
N LEU A 192 -0.26 -22.28 1.07
CA LEU A 192 -1.08 -23.40 0.66
C LEU A 192 -2.52 -23.28 1.18
N THR A 193 -3.45 -23.50 0.27
CA THR A 193 -4.87 -23.63 0.58
C THR A 193 -5.11 -24.96 1.28
N GLU A 194 -5.81 -24.96 2.42
CA GLU A 194 -6.19 -26.18 3.11
C GLU A 194 -7.41 -26.86 2.46
N THR A 195 -7.79 -28.03 2.95
CA THR A 195 -8.83 -28.90 2.35
C THR A 195 -10.18 -28.20 2.12
N TYR A 196 -10.54 -27.21 2.94
CA TYR A 196 -11.78 -26.45 2.85
C TYR A 196 -11.64 -25.08 2.16
N GLY A 197 -10.50 -24.78 1.54
CA GLY A 197 -10.30 -23.56 0.75
C GLY A 197 -9.70 -22.38 1.51
N ALA A 198 -9.46 -22.48 2.82
CA ALA A 198 -8.86 -21.40 3.59
C ALA A 198 -7.34 -21.32 3.41
N GLN A 199 -6.77 -20.15 3.65
CA GLN A 199 -5.32 -19.96 3.79
C GLN A 199 -5.06 -19.42 5.20
N PRO A 200 -4.71 -20.27 6.19
CA PRO A 200 -4.62 -19.86 7.59
C PRO A 200 -3.76 -18.60 7.88
N PRO A 201 -2.63 -18.35 7.18
CA PRO A 201 -1.90 -17.09 7.34
C PRO A 201 -2.73 -15.87 6.92
N VAL A 202 -3.47 -15.96 5.81
CA VAL A 202 -4.33 -14.89 5.29
C VAL A 202 -5.49 -14.62 6.25
N GLU A 203 -6.13 -15.66 6.77
CA GLU A 203 -7.21 -15.52 7.76
C GLU A 203 -6.74 -14.88 9.06
N LEU A 204 -5.48 -15.15 9.47
CA LEU A 204 -4.87 -14.46 10.59
C LEU A 204 -4.67 -12.96 10.31
N LEU A 205 -4.24 -12.59 9.11
CA LEU A 205 -4.12 -11.18 8.71
C LEU A 205 -5.48 -10.47 8.71
N ARG A 206 -6.54 -11.16 8.25
CA ARG A 206 -7.91 -10.64 8.30
C ARG A 206 -8.38 -10.42 9.75
N GLN A 207 -8.17 -11.41 10.62
CA GLN A 207 -8.42 -11.25 12.05
C GLN A 207 -7.67 -10.06 12.64
N PHE A 208 -6.41 -9.87 12.25
CA PHE A 208 -5.62 -8.75 12.72
C PHE A 208 -6.15 -7.39 12.23
N LEU A 209 -6.58 -7.29 10.97
CA LEU A 209 -7.17 -6.06 10.43
C LEU A 209 -8.48 -5.69 11.11
N ASP A 210 -9.34 -6.67 11.36
CA ASP A 210 -10.68 -6.46 11.92
C ASP A 210 -10.63 -6.19 13.43
N PHE A 211 -9.89 -7.02 14.16
CA PHE A 211 -9.89 -7.00 15.64
C PHE A 211 -8.70 -6.29 16.25
N LYS A 212 -7.71 -5.87 15.45
CA LYS A 212 -6.49 -5.15 15.90
C LYS A 212 -5.71 -5.91 16.97
N GLY A 213 -5.55 -7.22 16.81
CA GLY A 213 -4.79 -8.04 17.75
C GLY A 213 -4.73 -9.52 17.41
N PHE A 214 -4.12 -10.28 18.31
CA PHE A 214 -3.97 -11.73 18.20
C PHE A 214 -4.39 -12.44 19.48
N TYR A 215 -4.84 -13.68 19.33
CA TYR A 215 -5.05 -14.58 20.45
C TYR A 215 -3.74 -15.29 20.80
N ASP A 216 -3.36 -15.25 22.07
CA ASP A 216 -2.24 -16.03 22.60
C ASP A 216 -2.64 -17.52 22.63
N ARG A 217 -1.99 -18.33 21.78
CA ARG A 217 -2.37 -19.73 21.55
C ARG A 217 -2.00 -20.65 22.71
N ASP A 218 -1.07 -20.24 23.57
CA ASP A 218 -0.61 -21.04 24.72
C ASP A 218 -1.38 -20.68 26.00
N LYS A 219 -1.53 -19.38 26.26
CA LYS A 219 -2.12 -18.86 27.50
C LYS A 219 -3.58 -18.45 27.36
N LEU A 220 -4.12 -18.53 26.15
CA LEU A 220 -5.54 -18.40 25.85
C LEU A 220 -6.13 -17.03 26.25
N PHE A 221 -5.44 -15.94 25.89
CA PHE A 221 -5.93 -14.57 26.11
C PHE A 221 -5.65 -13.67 24.91
N TRP A 222 -6.45 -12.62 24.74
CA TRP A 222 -6.31 -11.65 23.67
C TRP A 222 -5.16 -10.65 23.90
N LYS A 223 -4.40 -10.34 22.86
CA LYS A 223 -3.35 -9.32 22.82
C LYS A 223 -3.72 -8.25 21.81
N ASP A 224 -4.00 -7.06 22.30
CA ASP A 224 -4.18 -5.87 21.47
C ASP A 224 -2.84 -5.48 20.83
N ILE A 225 -2.90 -5.07 19.56
CA ILE A 225 -1.76 -4.57 18.79
C ILE A 225 -2.08 -3.15 18.33
N VAL A 226 -1.22 -2.22 18.70
CA VAL A 226 -1.38 -0.79 18.41
C VAL A 226 -0.17 -0.23 17.69
N ASP A 227 -0.33 0.96 17.10
CA ASP A 227 0.71 1.70 16.39
C ASP A 227 1.26 0.92 15.18
N THR A 228 0.38 0.20 14.46
CA THR A 228 0.73 -0.61 13.29
C THR A 228 -0.16 -0.30 12.08
N ILE A 229 0.42 -0.36 10.88
CA ILE A 229 -0.28 -0.32 9.59
C ILE A 229 0.11 -1.59 8.82
N MET A 230 -0.79 -2.14 8.01
CA MET A 230 -0.49 -3.33 7.20
C MET A 230 -0.73 -3.08 5.72
N PHE A 231 0.32 -3.28 4.93
CA PHE A 231 0.28 -3.34 3.48
C PHE A 231 0.45 -4.80 3.03
N THR A 232 -0.12 -5.12 1.89
CA THR A 232 -0.04 -6.46 1.30
C THR A 232 0.26 -6.36 -0.19
N GLY A 233 1.04 -7.30 -0.69
CA GLY A 233 1.41 -7.44 -2.09
C GLY A 233 0.99 -8.81 -2.62
N ALA A 234 0.44 -8.85 -3.83
CA ALA A 234 0.13 -10.09 -4.52
C ALA A 234 0.51 -10.00 -6.00
N ALA A 235 0.77 -11.15 -6.62
CA ALA A 235 0.64 -11.26 -8.07
C ALA A 235 -0.70 -11.94 -8.40
N PRO A 236 -1.21 -11.77 -9.63
CA PRO A 236 -2.44 -12.43 -10.06
C PRO A 236 -2.40 -13.96 -9.80
N PRO A 237 -3.55 -14.58 -9.50
CA PRO A 237 -3.64 -16.03 -9.31
C PRO A 237 -3.06 -16.83 -10.49
N GLY A 238 -2.47 -17.98 -10.18
CA GLY A 238 -1.76 -18.83 -11.15
C GLY A 238 -0.30 -19.11 -10.75
N GLY A 239 0.31 -20.13 -11.36
CA GLY A 239 1.71 -20.50 -11.10
C GLY A 239 2.01 -20.84 -9.63
N GLY A 240 1.04 -21.40 -8.90
CA GLY A 240 1.14 -21.71 -7.47
C GLY A 240 0.52 -20.66 -6.53
N ARG A 241 0.02 -19.55 -7.07
CA ARG A 241 -0.74 -18.53 -6.30
C ARG A 241 -2.24 -18.80 -6.34
N SER A 242 -2.88 -18.74 -5.19
CA SER A 242 -4.32 -18.92 -5.04
C SER A 242 -5.08 -17.60 -5.22
N GLU A 243 -6.39 -17.70 -5.40
CA GLU A 243 -7.29 -16.57 -5.17
C GLU A 243 -7.31 -16.24 -3.67
N VAL A 244 -7.34 -14.96 -3.34
CA VAL A 244 -7.45 -14.50 -1.95
C VAL A 244 -8.92 -14.64 -1.52
N THR A 245 -9.14 -15.08 -0.29
CA THR A 245 -10.48 -15.17 0.29
C THR A 245 -11.17 -13.79 0.29
N PRO A 246 -12.48 -13.70 -0.06
CA PRO A 246 -13.21 -12.43 -0.12
C PRO A 246 -13.29 -11.69 1.22
#